data_AF-A0A9C7VYT0-F1
#
_entry.id   AF-A0A9C7VYT0-F1
#
_cell.length_a   1.000
_cell.length_b   1.000
_cell.length_c   1.000
_cell.angle_alpha   90.00
_cell.angle_beta   90.00
_cell.angle_gamma   90.00
#
_symmetry.space_group_name_H-M   'P 1'
#
loop_
_entity.id
_entity.type
_entity.pdbx_description
1 polymer ?
#
loop_
_entity_poly.entity_id
_entity_poly.type
_entity_poly.pdbx_seq_one_letter_code
_entity_poly.pdbx_strand_id
1 'polypeptide(L)'
;MFKAFYTVVMRDLLLAMRNRSDILTTLFFFVIAISLFPLGIGPELNTLREIAPGVFWVAALLASMLALERLFAIDFADGTLEQLLLTPQPTTLLVLAKVLAHWLITGVPLVLLSPLLGLQYDLSSEAIQALMLTLLLGTPSLSLI
;
A
#
# COMPACT_ATOMS: atom_id res chain seq x y z
N MET A 1 -19.51 -17.94 -1.83
CA MET A 1 -18.46 -17.19 -2.54
C MET A 1 -18.48 -15.70 -2.17
N PHE A 2 -19.37 -14.85 -2.69
CA PHE A 2 -19.37 -13.41 -2.38
C PHE A 2 -19.43 -13.06 -0.88
N LYS A 3 -20.27 -13.76 -0.12
CA LYS A 3 -20.34 -13.57 1.34
C LYS A 3 -19.01 -13.88 2.03
N ALA A 4 -18.33 -14.96 1.64
CA ALA A 4 -17.04 -15.34 2.23
C ALA A 4 -15.96 -14.32 1.89
N PHE A 5 -15.89 -13.89 0.64
CA PHE A 5 -14.98 -12.83 0.20
C PHE A 5 -15.17 -11.55 1.02
N TYR A 6 -16.41 -11.06 1.11
CA TYR A 6 -16.72 -9.85 1.88
C TYR A 6 -16.39 -10.01 3.37
N THR A 7 -16.69 -11.16 3.97
CA THR A 7 -16.35 -11.45 5.37
C THR A 7 -14.85 -11.38 5.63
N VAL A 8 -14.03 -11.95 4.74
CA VAL A 8 -12.56 -11.91 4.89
C VAL A 8 -12.05 -10.49 4.75
N VAL A 9 -12.51 -9.72 3.75
CA VAL A 9 -12.11 -8.32 3.59
C VAL A 9 -12.47 -7.50 4.84
N MET A 10 -13.71 -7.58 5.31
CA MET A 10 -14.15 -6.82 6.49
C MET A 10 -13.40 -7.24 7.76
N ARG A 11 -13.13 -8.53 7.94
CA ARG A 11 -12.32 -9.04 9.05
C ARG A 11 -10.95 -8.36 9.04
N ASP A 12 -10.25 -8.41 7.92
CA ASP A 12 -8.87 -7.91 7.83
C ASP A 12 -8.81 -6.39 8.00
N LEU A 13 -9.77 -5.64 7.43
CA LEU A 13 -9.92 -4.20 7.67
C LEU A 13 -10.14 -3.89 9.16
N LEU A 14 -11.02 -4.64 9.84
CA LEU A 14 -11.29 -4.45 11.26
C LEU A 14 -10.06 -4.77 12.13
N LEU A 15 -9.32 -5.83 11.81
CA LEU A 15 -8.09 -6.19 12.52
C LEU A 15 -7.02 -5.12 12.34
N ALA A 16 -6.82 -4.63 11.11
CA ALA A 16 -5.86 -3.57 10.82
C ALA A 16 -6.21 -2.27 11.55
N MET A 17 -7.51 -1.91 11.63
CA MET A 17 -7.97 -0.74 12.38
C MET A 17 -7.78 -0.85 13.91
N ARG A 18 -7.69 -2.07 14.43
CA ARG A 18 -7.36 -2.34 15.84
C ARG A 18 -5.85 -2.28 16.09
N ASN A 19 -5.04 -2.73 15.12
CA ASN A 19 -3.58 -2.71 15.17
C ASN A 19 -2.99 -1.63 14.25
N ARG A 20 -3.31 -0.37 14.54
CA ARG A 20 -2.94 0.78 13.69
C ARG A 20 -1.43 0.98 13.53
N SER A 21 -0.62 0.44 14.46
CA SER A 21 0.83 0.58 14.43
C SER A 21 1.44 0.10 13.11
N ASP A 22 0.92 -1.01 12.57
CA ASP A 22 1.45 -1.58 11.33
C ASP A 22 1.13 -0.68 10.14
N ILE A 23 -0.10 -0.18 10.06
CA ILE A 23 -0.53 0.78 9.02
C ILE A 23 0.32 2.04 9.10
N LEU A 24 0.45 2.63 10.29
CA LEU A 24 1.22 3.84 10.51
C LEU A 24 2.69 3.65 10.14
N THR A 25 3.29 2.50 10.45
CA THR A 25 4.68 2.20 10.09
C THR A 25 4.87 2.25 8.57
N THR A 26 4.00 1.61 7.79
CA THR A 26 4.05 1.65 6.32
C THR A 26 3.86 3.05 5.77
N LEU A 27 2.90 3.82 6.28
CA LEU A 27 2.62 5.18 5.80
C LEU A 27 3.74 6.16 6.17
N PHE A 28 4.26 6.08 7.39
CA PHE A 28 5.40 6.90 7.81
C PHE A 28 6.66 6.55 7.02
N PHE A 29 6.91 5.26 6.76
CA PHE A 29 8.03 4.86 5.90
C PHE A 29 7.91 5.52 4.52
N PHE A 30 6.75 5.47 3.88
CA PHE A 30 6.54 6.11 2.57
C PHE A 30 6.77 7.63 2.62
N VAL A 31 6.16 8.32 3.59
CA VAL A 31 6.31 9.77 3.77
C VAL A 31 7.76 10.15 4.00
N ILE A 32 8.45 9.44 4.90
CA ILE A 32 9.86 9.70 5.23
C ILE A 32 10.75 9.40 4.02
N ALA A 33 10.57 8.25 3.38
CA ALA A 33 11.37 7.84 2.23
C ALA A 33 11.32 8.90 1.13
N ILE A 34 10.11 9.37 0.78
CA ILE A 34 9.92 10.43 -0.22
C ILE A 34 10.54 11.76 0.28
N SER A 35 10.26 12.16 1.51
CA SER A 35 10.73 13.43 2.06
C SER A 35 12.26 13.55 2.18
N LEU A 36 12.97 12.42 2.24
CA LEU A 36 14.43 12.40 2.33
C LEU A 36 15.11 12.69 1.00
N PHE A 37 14.48 12.43 -0.15
CA PHE A 37 15.13 12.66 -1.45
C PHE A 37 15.44 14.13 -1.74
N PRO A 38 14.51 15.09 -1.54
CA PRO A 38 14.82 16.51 -1.72
C PRO A 38 15.91 17.01 -0.77
N LEU A 39 15.98 16.46 0.44
CA LEU A 39 17.01 16.78 1.42
C LEU A 39 18.39 16.23 1.02
N GLY A 40 18.43 15.06 0.36
CA GLY A 40 19.67 14.41 -0.06
C GLY A 40 20.24 14.94 -1.38
N ILE A 41 19.40 15.27 -2.35
CA ILE A 41 19.81 15.70 -3.70
C ILE A 41 19.99 17.23 -3.76
N GLY A 42 19.16 17.96 -3.01
CA GLY A 42 19.15 19.42 -3.00
C GLY A 42 17.87 20.02 -3.60
N PRO A 43 17.68 21.35 -3.47
CA PRO A 43 16.41 22.02 -3.75
C PRO A 43 16.22 22.41 -5.23
N GLU A 44 16.95 21.83 -6.17
CA GLU A 44 16.86 22.18 -7.59
C GLU A 44 15.59 21.59 -8.21
N LEU A 45 14.62 22.46 -8.49
CA LEU A 45 13.24 22.07 -8.81
C LEU A 45 13.12 21.21 -10.08
N ASN A 46 13.96 21.46 -11.10
CA ASN A 46 13.91 20.68 -12.33
C ASN A 46 14.31 19.22 -12.08
N THR A 47 15.43 18.99 -11.37
CA THR A 47 15.84 17.65 -10.95
C THR A 47 14.76 16.98 -10.11
N LEU A 48 14.18 17.69 -9.13
CA LEU A 48 13.12 17.13 -8.28
C LEU A 48 11.92 16.66 -9.11
N ARG A 49 11.42 17.50 -10.02
CA ARG A 49 10.29 17.14 -10.91
C ARG A 49 10.59 15.92 -11.78
N GLU A 50 11.81 15.82 -12.29
CA GLU A 50 12.23 14.72 -13.16
C GLU A 50 12.28 13.38 -12.41
N ILE A 51 12.79 13.37 -11.18
CA ILE A 51 12.92 12.13 -10.40
C ILE A 51 11.63 11.74 -9.65
N ALA A 52 10.69 12.67 -9.43
CA ALA A 52 9.55 12.46 -8.54
C ALA A 52 8.73 11.19 -8.89
N PRO A 53 8.35 10.91 -10.15
CA PRO A 53 7.59 9.70 -10.45
C PRO A 53 8.34 8.42 -10.04
N GLY A 54 9.65 8.38 -10.29
CA GLY A 54 10.50 7.25 -9.91
C GLY A 54 10.61 7.09 -8.41
N VAL A 55 10.83 8.20 -7.68
CA VAL A 55 10.94 8.19 -6.22
C VAL A 55 9.65 7.68 -5.58
N PHE A 56 8.48 8.14 -6.04
CA PHE A 56 7.19 7.70 -5.50
C PHE A 56 6.94 6.22 -5.75
N TRP A 57 7.29 5.71 -6.93
CA TRP A 57 7.13 4.29 -7.25
C TRP A 57 8.07 3.40 -6.44
N VAL A 58 9.33 3.80 -6.28
CA VAL A 58 10.29 3.08 -5.43
C VAL A 58 9.81 3.08 -3.98
N ALA A 59 9.39 4.24 -3.46
CA ALA A 59 8.88 4.35 -2.10
C ALA A 59 7.59 3.51 -1.91
N ALA A 60 6.68 3.51 -2.88
CA ALA A 60 5.45 2.71 -2.82
C ALA A 60 5.77 1.22 -2.81
N LEU A 61 6.69 0.76 -3.67
CA LEU A 61 7.15 -0.63 -3.70
C LEU A 61 7.77 -1.06 -2.37
N LEU A 62 8.70 -0.28 -1.84
CA LEU A 62 9.36 -0.59 -0.56
C LEU A 62 8.35 -0.58 0.60
N ALA A 63 7.42 0.36 0.62
CA ALA A 63 6.34 0.41 1.61
C ALA A 63 5.43 -0.82 1.51
N SER A 64 5.07 -1.24 0.29
CA SER A 64 4.28 -2.45 0.04
C SER A 64 5.00 -3.71 0.51
N MET A 65 6.32 -3.84 0.29
CA MET A 65 7.11 -4.99 0.76
C MET A 65 7.04 -5.15 2.29
N LEU A 66 7.15 -4.05 3.04
CA LEU A 66 7.04 -4.09 4.51
C LEU A 66 5.69 -4.62 5.00
N ALA A 67 4.61 -4.28 4.29
CA ALA A 67 3.27 -4.71 4.67
C ALA A 67 2.93 -6.12 4.17
N LEU A 68 3.54 -6.57 3.07
CA LEU A 68 3.28 -7.88 2.45
C LEU A 68 3.75 -9.02 3.34
N GLU A 69 4.89 -8.88 4.02
CA GLU A 69 5.42 -9.90 4.94
C GLU A 69 4.42 -10.32 6.02
N ARG A 70 3.50 -9.42 6.40
CA ARG A 70 2.53 -9.63 7.47
C ARG A 70 1.20 -10.22 6.99
N LEU A 71 0.92 -10.20 5.69
CA LEU A 71 -0.39 -10.50 5.11
C LEU A 71 -0.91 -11.90 5.50
N PHE A 72 -0.02 -12.88 5.55
CA PHE A 72 -0.34 -14.26 5.94
C PHE A 72 0.35 -14.69 7.23
N ALA A 73 1.43 -14.02 7.62
CA ALA A 73 2.21 -14.39 8.80
C ALA A 73 1.40 -14.29 10.10
N ILE A 74 0.54 -13.27 10.22
CA ILE A 74 -0.29 -13.07 11.41
C ILE A 74 -1.31 -14.22 11.56
N ASP A 75 -1.97 -14.59 10.47
CA ASP A 75 -2.95 -15.69 10.47
C ASP A 75 -2.30 -17.06 10.61
N PHE A 76 -1.07 -17.22 10.14
CA PHE A 76 -0.31 -18.44 10.35
C PHE A 76 0.08 -18.58 11.82
N ALA A 77 0.49 -17.47 12.46
CA ALA A 77 0.90 -17.48 13.87
C ALA A 77 -0.24 -17.79 14.84
N ASP A 78 -1.48 -17.42 14.51
CA ASP A 78 -2.66 -17.67 15.36
C ASP A 78 -3.51 -18.88 14.95
N GLY A 79 -3.12 -19.58 13.88
CA GLY A 79 -3.81 -20.76 13.35
C GLY A 79 -5.01 -20.45 12.45
N THR A 80 -5.34 -19.18 12.21
CA THR A 80 -6.46 -18.80 11.34
C THR A 80 -6.24 -19.20 9.89
N LEU A 81 -4.98 -19.20 9.42
CA LEU A 81 -4.67 -19.55 8.03
C LEU A 81 -5.08 -20.99 7.72
N GLU A 82 -4.79 -21.92 8.62
CA GLU A 82 -5.17 -23.33 8.53
C GLU A 82 -6.69 -23.48 8.53
N GLN A 83 -7.39 -22.74 9.39
CA GLN A 83 -8.85 -22.74 9.40
C GLN A 83 -9.44 -22.22 8.08
N LEU A 84 -8.87 -21.16 7.51
CA LEU A 84 -9.27 -20.63 6.21
C LEU A 84 -9.10 -21.66 5.09
N LEU A 85 -7.99 -22.41 5.09
CA LEU A 85 -7.72 -23.46 4.10
C LEU A 85 -8.65 -24.67 4.21
N LEU A 86 -9.23 -24.93 5.39
CA LEU A 86 -10.22 -25.99 5.61
C LEU A 86 -11.64 -25.59 5.21
N THR A 87 -11.89 -24.30 4.92
CA THR A 87 -13.23 -23.86 4.52
C THR A 87 -13.62 -24.38 3.12
N PRO A 88 -14.91 -24.61 2.85
CA PRO A 88 -15.38 -25.05 1.54
C PRO A 88 -15.45 -23.88 0.54
N GLN A 89 -14.41 -23.05 0.46
CA GLN A 89 -14.28 -21.94 -0.49
C GLN A 89 -12.98 -22.09 -1.29
N PRO A 90 -12.93 -21.66 -2.56
CA PRO A 90 -11.69 -21.71 -3.33
C PRO A 90 -10.60 -20.85 -2.69
N THR A 91 -9.39 -21.40 -2.53
CA THR A 91 -8.26 -20.68 -1.92
C THR A 91 -7.94 -19.38 -2.67
N THR A 92 -8.03 -19.37 -3.99
CA THR A 92 -7.84 -18.17 -4.81
C THR A 92 -8.80 -17.04 -4.41
N LEU A 93 -10.05 -17.36 -4.07
CA LEU A 93 -11.03 -16.36 -3.61
C LEU A 93 -10.63 -15.75 -2.27
N LEU A 94 -10.11 -16.57 -1.35
CA LEU A 94 -9.65 -16.13 -0.04
C LEU A 94 -8.40 -15.26 -0.17
N VAL A 95 -7.43 -15.68 -0.99
CA VAL A 95 -6.21 -14.89 -1.28
C VAL A 95 -6.56 -13.54 -1.89
N LEU A 96 -7.45 -13.50 -2.89
CA LEU A 96 -7.89 -12.23 -3.49
C LEU A 96 -8.56 -11.31 -2.46
N ALA A 97 -9.34 -11.86 -1.52
CA ALA A 97 -9.93 -11.07 -0.45
C ALA A 97 -8.86 -10.45 0.47
N LYS A 98 -7.84 -11.22 0.85
CA LYS A 98 -6.72 -10.73 1.67
C LYS A 98 -5.92 -9.66 0.95
N VAL A 99 -5.58 -9.89 -0.33
CA VAL A 99 -4.86 -8.94 -1.17
C VAL A 99 -5.65 -7.63 -1.33
N LEU A 100 -6.96 -7.71 -1.54
CA LEU A 100 -7.81 -6.52 -1.61
C LEU A 100 -7.81 -5.77 -0.28
N ALA A 101 -7.97 -6.46 0.85
CA ALA A 101 -7.94 -5.84 2.17
C ALA A 101 -6.60 -5.14 2.42
N HIS A 102 -5.49 -5.82 2.12
CA HIS A 102 -4.15 -5.25 2.20
C HIS A 102 -4.02 -3.97 1.36
N TRP A 103 -4.43 -4.00 0.09
CA TRP A 103 -4.35 -2.83 -0.78
C TRP A 103 -5.20 -1.66 -0.27
N LEU A 104 -6.39 -1.92 0.29
CA LEU A 104 -7.23 -0.90 0.90
C LEU A 104 -6.60 -0.29 2.15
N ILE A 105 -5.82 -1.07 2.91
CA ILE A 105 -5.14 -0.63 4.14
C ILE A 105 -3.87 0.17 3.83
N THR A 106 -3.14 -0.19 2.77
CA THR A 106 -1.83 0.38 2.45
C THR A 106 -1.88 1.23 1.18
N GLY A 107 -2.14 0.62 0.04
CA GLY A 107 -2.15 1.25 -1.28
C GLY A 107 -3.07 2.46 -1.38
N VAL A 108 -4.32 2.36 -0.94
CA VAL A 108 -5.26 3.48 -1.00
C VAL A 108 -4.79 4.68 -0.17
N PRO A 109 -4.44 4.55 1.12
CA PRO A 109 -3.85 5.65 1.87
C PRO A 109 -2.57 6.22 1.25
N LEU A 110 -1.68 5.40 0.67
CA LEU A 110 -0.49 5.88 -0.04
C LEU A 110 -0.85 6.78 -1.23
N VAL A 111 -1.81 6.35 -2.05
CA VAL A 111 -2.32 7.15 -3.18
C VAL A 111 -2.91 8.47 -2.68
N LEU A 112 -3.66 8.46 -1.58
CA LEU A 112 -4.26 9.66 -0.99
C LEU A 112 -3.23 10.62 -0.39
N LEU A 113 -2.10 10.11 0.10
CA LEU A 113 -0.98 10.92 0.60
C LEU A 113 -0.14 11.51 -0.54
N SER A 114 -0.13 10.87 -1.71
CA SER A 114 0.73 11.27 -2.83
C SER A 114 0.59 12.72 -3.30
N PRO A 115 -0.59 13.38 -3.30
CA PRO A 115 -0.71 14.78 -3.70
C PRO A 115 0.02 15.72 -2.76
N LEU A 116 -0.11 15.50 -1.45
CA LEU A 116 0.54 16.31 -0.44
C LEU A 116 2.06 16.23 -0.59
N LEU A 117 2.59 15.02 -0.81
CA LEU A 117 4.01 14.82 -1.03
C LEU A 117 4.46 15.36 -2.40
N GLY A 118 3.60 15.30 -3.42
CA GLY A 118 3.91 15.82 -4.76
C GLY A 118 4.17 17.33 -4.78
N LEU A 119 3.53 18.08 -3.87
CA LEU A 119 3.80 19.51 -3.68
C LEU A 119 5.24 19.78 -3.23
N GLN A 120 5.88 18.87 -2.49
CA GLN A 120 7.29 19.01 -2.09
C GLN A 120 8.25 18.99 -3.29
N TYR A 121 7.84 18.39 -4.40
CA TYR A 121 8.60 18.28 -5.65
C TYR A 121 8.19 19.34 -6.67
N ASP A 122 7.33 20.30 -6.28
CA ASP A 122 6.83 21.36 -7.16
C ASP A 122 6.19 20.80 -8.45
N LEU A 123 5.50 19.66 -8.32
CA LEU A 123 4.78 19.02 -9.42
C LEU A 123 3.53 19.83 -9.79
N SER A 124 3.26 19.94 -11.10
CA SER A 124 2.01 20.53 -11.57
C SER A 124 0.80 19.68 -11.15
N SER A 125 -0.38 20.28 -11.16
CA SER A 125 -1.62 19.57 -10.83
C SER A 125 -1.88 18.38 -11.76
N GLU A 126 -1.54 18.52 -13.05
CA GLU A 126 -1.65 17.45 -14.05
C GLU A 126 -0.68 16.31 -13.73
N ALA A 127 0.56 16.62 -13.34
CA ALA A 127 1.56 15.62 -12.96
C ALA A 127 1.15 14.87 -11.68
N ILE A 128 0.60 15.57 -10.69
CA ILE A 128 0.07 14.95 -9.47
C ILE A 128 -1.11 14.02 -9.80
N GLN A 129 -2.04 14.43 -10.66
CA GLN A 129 -3.16 13.59 -11.08
C GLN A 129 -2.68 12.33 -11.81
N ALA A 130 -1.74 12.47 -12.74
CA ALA A 130 -1.14 11.34 -13.44
C ALA A 130 -0.43 10.38 -12.45
N LEU A 131 0.32 10.92 -11.49
CA LEU A 131 0.97 10.14 -10.44
C LEU A 131 -0.05 9.39 -9.57
N MET A 132 -1.10 10.05 -9.11
CA MET A 132 -2.18 9.42 -8.35
C MET A 132 -2.82 8.26 -9.14
N LEU A 133 -3.16 8.48 -10.41
CA LEU A 133 -3.80 7.47 -11.25
C LEU A 133 -2.87 6.28 -11.49
N THR A 134 -1.59 6.53 -11.79
CA THR A 134 -0.62 5.46 -11.98
C THR A 134 -0.38 4.65 -10.71
N LEU A 135 -0.28 5.30 -9.55
CA LEU A 135 -0.20 4.61 -8.25
C LEU A 135 -1.49 3.86 -7.94
N LEU A 136 -2.66 4.43 -8.21
CA LEU A 136 -3.96 3.78 -7.95
C LEU A 136 -4.12 2.49 -8.76
N LEU A 137 -3.69 2.50 -10.02
CA LEU A 137 -3.73 1.34 -10.89
C LEU A 137 -2.57 0.36 -10.64
N GLY A 138 -1.44 0.88 -10.19
CA GLY A 138 -0.19 0.16 -10.01
C GLY A 138 -0.05 -0.58 -8.68
N THR A 139 -0.43 0.07 -7.58
CA THR A 139 -0.32 -0.49 -6.23
C THR A 139 -1.14 -1.75 -5.97
N PRO A 140 -2.31 -2.00 -6.61
CA PRO A 140 -2.97 -3.31 -6.52
C PRO A 140 -2.09 -4.44 -7.06
N SER A 141 -1.35 -4.17 -8.15
CA SER A 141 -0.40 -5.14 -8.72
C SER A 141 0.77 -5.39 -7.78
N LEU A 142 1.26 -4.37 -7.08
CA LEU A 142 2.30 -4.54 -6.05
C LEU A 142 1.84 -5.45 -4.91
N SER A 143 0.55 -5.42 -4.55
CA SER A 143 -0.03 -6.31 -3.53
C SER A 143 -0.20 -7.77 -3.99
N LEU A 144 -0.02 -8.05 -5.29
CA LEU A 144 -0.12 -9.39 -5.88
C LEU A 144 1.25 -10.06 -6.10
N ILE A 145 2.35 -9.32 -5.91
CA ILE A 145 3.74 -9.81 -6.03
C ILE A 145 4.12 -10.50 -4.72
#